data_AF-A0A2E7D7B9-F1
#
_entry.id   AF-A0A2E7D7B9-F1
#
_cell.length_a   1.000
_cell.length_b   1.000
_cell.length_c   1.000
_cell.angle_alpha   90.00
_cell.angle_beta   90.00
_cell.angle_gamma   90.00
#
_symmetry.space_group_name_H-M   'P 1'
#
loop_
_entity.id
_entity.type
_entity.pdbx_description
1 polymer ?
#
loop_
_entity_poly.entity_id
_entity_poly.type
_entity_poly.pdbx_seq_one_letter_code
_entity_poly.pdbx_strand_id
1 'polypeptide(L)'
;MRSQFFENRKVWLAAGILIGIAAANYWPHEEAMAISTDRSQKFAMVTVPAANDTEAVFILDFLTGRLTGAVLDRQGTQFVAYYYRNLSEDFLSDPNLTPTYSIVSGASAIRGRNGFQFAPSCLYISELSSGKVACYAIPYRNFTRVQQSPLALQPVASFSFREAAQSE
;
A
#
# COMPACT_ATOMS: atom_id res chain seq x y z
N MET A 1 -38.56 34.69 36.13
CA MET A 1 -37.42 33.87 36.58
C MET A 1 -36.79 33.11 35.39
N ARG A 2 -36.52 33.78 34.26
CA ARG A 2 -36.14 33.13 32.98
C ARG A 2 -34.92 33.76 32.27
N SER A 3 -34.21 34.71 32.90
CA SER A 3 -33.10 35.43 32.27
C SER A 3 -31.70 35.11 32.81
N GLN A 4 -31.55 34.39 33.93
CA GLN A 4 -30.23 34.07 34.51
C GLN A 4 -29.52 32.87 33.86
N PHE A 5 -30.23 32.08 33.04
CA PHE A 5 -29.64 30.90 32.39
C PHE A 5 -28.67 31.28 31.27
N PHE A 6 -28.87 32.43 30.62
CA PHE A 6 -28.07 32.87 29.46
C PHE A 6 -26.80 33.66 29.81
N GLU A 7 -26.68 34.19 31.04
CA GLU A 7 -25.51 34.96 31.49
C GLU A 7 -24.41 34.09 32.13
N ASN A 8 -24.72 32.83 32.41
CA ASN A 8 -23.82 31.96 33.16
C ASN A 8 -22.76 31.36 32.21
N ARG A 9 -21.56 31.95 32.20
CA ARG A 9 -20.41 31.49 31.38
C ARG A 9 -20.12 29.99 31.53
N LYS A 10 -20.40 29.41 32.70
CA LYS A 10 -20.26 27.97 32.97
C LYS A 10 -21.24 27.10 32.18
N VAL A 11 -22.46 27.58 31.93
CA VAL A 11 -23.47 26.86 31.14
C VAL A 11 -23.03 26.80 29.67
N TRP A 12 -22.49 27.89 29.13
CA TRP A 12 -21.91 27.91 27.79
C TRP A 12 -20.71 26.98 27.64
N LEU A 13 -19.85 26.92 28.66
CA LEU A 13 -18.71 26.00 28.67
C LEU A 13 -19.18 24.53 28.70
N ALA A 14 -20.16 24.20 29.54
CA ALA A 14 -20.73 22.85 29.60
C ALA A 14 -21.41 22.45 28.27
N ALA A 15 -22.17 23.37 27.67
CA ALA A 15 -22.79 23.16 26.36
C ALA A 15 -21.73 22.94 25.26
N GLY A 16 -20.66 23.75 25.25
CA GLY A 16 -19.55 23.59 24.30
C GLY A 16 -18.83 22.25 24.43
N ILE A 17 -18.59 21.78 25.66
CA ILE A 17 -17.98 20.46 25.91
C ILE A 17 -18.89 19.34 25.38
N LEU A 18 -20.19 19.40 25.68
CA LEU A 18 -21.13 18.36 25.22
C LEU A 18 -21.24 18.33 23.69
N ILE A 19 -21.28 19.50 23.05
CA ILE A 19 -21.28 19.60 21.58
C ILE A 19 -19.95 19.07 21.01
N GLY A 20 -18.82 19.40 21.63
CA GLY A 20 -17.50 18.90 21.21
C GLY A 20 -17.41 17.38 21.29
N ILE A 21 -17.90 16.77 22.38
CA ILE A 21 -17.95 15.31 22.53
C ILE A 21 -18.87 14.69 21.48
N ALA A 22 -20.05 15.27 21.25
CA ALA A 22 -20.96 14.79 20.22
C ALA A 22 -20.33 14.86 18.83
N ALA A 23 -19.70 15.99 18.48
CA ALA A 23 -19.02 16.16 17.21
C ALA A 23 -17.84 15.18 17.04
N ALA A 24 -17.06 14.93 18.10
CA ALA A 24 -15.95 13.98 18.06
C ALA A 24 -16.42 12.53 17.83
N ASN A 25 -17.56 12.13 18.41
CA ASN A 25 -18.11 10.78 18.20
C ASN A 25 -18.71 10.58 16.80
N TYR A 26 -19.24 11.64 16.20
CA TYR A 26 -19.72 11.61 14.81
C TYR A 26 -18.63 11.85 13.78
N TRP A 27 -17.40 12.18 14.22
CA TRP A 27 -16.29 12.37 13.31
C TRP A 27 -15.83 11.00 12.77
N PRO A 28 -15.78 10.81 11.44
CA PRO A 28 -15.29 9.57 10.87
C PRO A 28 -13.83 9.38 11.28
N HIS A 29 -13.54 8.29 11.97
CA HIS A 29 -12.18 7.92 12.33
C HIS A 29 -11.56 7.27 11.09
N GLU A 30 -10.53 7.90 10.55
CA GLU A 30 -9.70 7.29 9.51
C GLU A 30 -8.74 6.33 10.21
N GLU A 31 -8.83 5.04 9.90
CA GLU A 31 -7.85 4.07 10.38
C GLU A 31 -6.49 4.44 9.77
N ALA A 32 -5.56 4.86 10.62
CA ALA A 32 -4.19 5.10 10.19
C ALA A 32 -3.57 3.75 9.80
N MET A 33 -3.65 3.41 8.52
CA MET A 33 -3.02 2.22 7.95
C MET A 33 -1.50 2.44 8.00
N ALA A 34 -0.84 1.84 8.99
CA ALA A 34 0.61 1.90 9.11
C ALA A 34 1.25 0.95 8.09
N ILE A 35 1.65 1.50 6.95
CA ILE A 35 2.51 0.80 6.00
C ILE A 35 3.91 0.70 6.62
N SER A 36 4.45 -0.51 6.72
CA SER A 36 5.82 -0.74 7.20
C SER A 36 6.69 -1.36 6.12
N THR A 37 7.89 -0.80 5.95
CA THR A 37 8.95 -1.39 5.13
C THR A 37 10.18 -1.61 6.01
N ASP A 38 10.69 -2.84 6.05
CA ASP A 38 11.97 -3.16 6.66
C ASP A 38 12.94 -3.73 5.63
N ARG A 39 14.24 -3.45 5.81
CA ARG A 39 15.28 -3.80 4.85
C ARG A 39 16.51 -4.38 5.56
N SER A 40 16.95 -5.52 5.05
CA SER A 40 18.28 -6.09 5.27
C SER A 40 19.18 -5.85 4.05
N GLN A 41 20.44 -6.30 4.09
CA GLN A 41 21.38 -6.16 2.97
C GLN A 41 20.98 -6.97 1.74
N LYS A 42 20.23 -8.07 1.90
CA LYS A 42 19.87 -9.00 0.82
C LYS A 42 18.38 -8.99 0.46
N PHE A 43 17.54 -8.58 1.39
CA PHE A 43 16.10 -8.63 1.24
C PHE A 43 15.46 -7.34 1.76
N ALA A 44 14.33 -6.96 1.18
CA ALA A 44 13.39 -6.04 1.81
C ALA A 44 12.03 -6.72 1.97
N MET A 45 11.33 -6.33 3.02
CA MET A 45 9.96 -6.73 3.30
C MET A 45 9.09 -5.48 3.39
N VAL A 46 7.89 -5.54 2.82
CA VAL A 46 6.90 -4.46 2.93
C VAL A 46 5.53 -5.05 3.20
N THR A 47 4.79 -4.42 4.10
CA THR A 47 3.37 -4.70 4.29
C THR A 47 2.52 -3.74 3.46
N VAL A 48 1.41 -4.25 2.96
CA VAL A 48 0.55 -3.53 2.02
C VAL A 48 -0.91 -3.82 2.35
N PRO A 49 -1.71 -2.78 2.59
CA PRO A 49 -3.16 -2.94 2.68
C PRO A 49 -3.68 -3.60 1.39
N ALA A 50 -4.30 -4.76 1.53
CA ALA A 50 -5.10 -5.34 0.46
C ALA A 50 -6.54 -4.81 0.58
N ALA A 51 -7.47 -5.30 -0.24
CA ALA A 51 -8.86 -4.92 -0.05
C ALA A 51 -9.41 -5.58 1.24
N ASN A 52 -10.60 -5.16 1.68
CA ASN A 52 -11.38 -5.93 2.67
C ASN A 52 -10.71 -6.11 4.05
N ASP A 53 -9.97 -5.11 4.50
CA ASP A 53 -9.23 -5.13 5.79
C ASP A 53 -8.26 -6.30 5.91
N THR A 54 -7.79 -6.82 4.77
CA THR A 54 -6.71 -7.80 4.71
C THR A 54 -5.39 -7.10 4.44
N GLU A 55 -4.29 -7.71 4.89
CA GLU A 55 -2.94 -7.21 4.63
C GLU A 55 -2.17 -8.23 3.78
N ALA A 56 -1.38 -7.70 2.86
CA ALA A 56 -0.41 -8.44 2.07
C ALA A 56 0.99 -8.16 2.60
N VAL A 57 1.86 -9.16 2.54
CA VAL A 57 3.30 -9.00 2.75
C VAL A 57 4.05 -9.36 1.48
N PHE A 58 5.03 -8.55 1.13
CA PHE A 58 5.92 -8.79 0.00
C PHE A 58 7.37 -8.82 0.45
N ILE A 59 8.13 -9.72 -0.16
CA ILE A 59 9.56 -9.89 0.03
C ILE A 59 10.24 -9.73 -1.33
N LEU A 60 11.19 -8.80 -1.38
CA LEU A 60 12.06 -8.56 -2.51
C LEU A 60 13.46 -9.10 -2.22
N ASP A 61 13.92 -10.03 -3.05
CA ASP A 61 15.31 -10.50 -3.09
C ASP A 61 16.15 -9.58 -3.99
N PHE A 62 17.14 -8.91 -3.42
CA PHE A 62 17.99 -7.98 -4.16
C PHE A 62 18.99 -8.67 -5.08
N LEU A 63 19.36 -9.92 -4.80
CA LEU A 63 20.33 -10.65 -5.62
C LEU A 63 19.70 -11.07 -6.94
N THR A 64 18.47 -11.58 -6.88
CA THR A 64 17.77 -12.14 -8.05
C THR A 64 16.78 -11.18 -8.69
N GLY A 65 16.40 -10.10 -8.01
CA GLY A 65 15.29 -9.25 -8.42
C GLY A 65 13.93 -9.96 -8.33
N ARG A 66 13.86 -11.08 -7.60
CA ARG A 66 12.62 -11.84 -7.43
C ARG A 66 11.77 -11.19 -6.35
N LEU A 67 10.58 -10.77 -6.73
CA LEU A 67 9.54 -10.31 -5.83
C LEU A 67 8.52 -11.43 -5.62
N THR A 68 8.25 -11.75 -4.36
CA THR A 68 7.20 -12.68 -3.97
C THR A 68 6.34 -12.06 -2.89
N GLY A 69 5.06 -12.41 -2.83
CA GLY A 69 4.20 -11.93 -1.75
C GLY A 69 3.06 -12.87 -1.46
N ALA A 70 2.37 -12.61 -0.35
CA ALA A 70 1.20 -13.35 0.05
C ALA A 70 0.19 -12.44 0.77
N VAL A 71 -1.09 -12.77 0.69
CA VAL A 71 -2.19 -12.13 1.43
C VAL A 71 -2.70 -13.08 2.50
N LEU A 72 -2.84 -12.56 3.72
CA LEU A 72 -3.45 -13.26 4.84
C LEU A 72 -4.98 -13.29 4.65
N ASP A 73 -5.63 -14.35 5.11
CA ASP A 73 -7.09 -14.37 5.15
C ASP A 73 -7.65 -13.33 6.14
N ARG A 74 -8.95 -13.05 6.04
CA ARG A 74 -9.62 -12.07 6.91
C ARG A 74 -9.59 -12.45 8.39
N GLN A 75 -9.37 -13.71 8.71
CA GLN A 75 -9.32 -14.22 10.08
C GLN A 75 -7.89 -14.23 10.65
N GLY A 76 -6.89 -13.95 9.82
CA GLY A 76 -5.48 -13.94 10.23
C GLY A 76 -4.88 -15.33 10.47
N THR A 77 -5.47 -16.39 9.92
CA THR A 77 -5.10 -17.78 10.22
C THR A 77 -4.13 -18.38 9.22
N GLN A 78 -4.17 -17.94 7.96
CA GLN A 78 -3.39 -18.54 6.87
C GLN A 78 -3.23 -17.61 5.68
N PHE A 79 -2.21 -17.86 4.85
CA PHE A 79 -2.05 -17.20 3.56
C PHE A 79 -2.97 -17.83 2.51
N VAL A 80 -3.73 -17.00 1.80
CA VAL A 80 -4.76 -17.46 0.84
C VAL A 80 -4.51 -17.05 -0.60
N ALA A 81 -3.61 -16.10 -0.84
CA ALA A 81 -3.20 -15.74 -2.19
C ALA A 81 -1.71 -15.45 -2.21
N TYR A 82 -1.06 -15.79 -3.32
CA TYR A 82 0.37 -15.65 -3.52
C TYR A 82 0.64 -14.85 -4.79
N TYR A 83 1.74 -14.10 -4.78
CA TYR A 83 2.12 -13.20 -5.85
C TYR A 83 3.58 -13.40 -6.25
N TYR A 84 3.88 -13.09 -7.52
CA TYR A 84 5.24 -13.08 -8.02
C TYR A 84 5.48 -11.98 -9.05
N ARG A 85 6.73 -11.53 -9.17
CA ARG A 85 7.24 -10.74 -10.31
C ARG A 85 8.76 -10.90 -10.41
N ASN A 86 9.28 -11.02 -11.62
CA ASN A 86 10.71 -10.91 -11.87
C ASN A 86 11.03 -9.47 -12.30
N LEU A 87 11.73 -8.72 -11.47
CA LEU A 87 12.02 -7.31 -11.72
C LEU A 87 13.21 -7.12 -12.67
N SER A 88 14.10 -8.11 -12.77
CA SER A 88 15.23 -8.04 -13.72
C SER A 88 14.74 -7.90 -15.17
N GLU A 89 13.63 -8.55 -15.51
CA GLU A 89 12.95 -8.45 -16.80
C GLU A 89 12.30 -7.07 -17.03
N ASP A 90 11.83 -6.43 -15.96
CA ASP A 90 11.09 -5.16 -16.03
C ASP A 90 12.01 -3.95 -16.15
N PHE A 91 13.12 -3.94 -15.41
CA PHE A 91 14.03 -2.80 -15.39
C PHE A 91 15.08 -2.84 -16.50
N LEU A 92 15.25 -4.01 -17.16
CA LEU A 92 16.27 -4.25 -18.19
C LEU A 92 17.65 -3.81 -17.69
N SER A 93 17.99 -4.19 -16.46
CA SER A 93 19.26 -3.84 -15.85
C SER A 93 20.42 -4.39 -16.68
N ASP A 94 21.45 -3.59 -16.90
CA ASP A 94 22.69 -4.03 -17.56
C ASP A 94 23.19 -5.32 -16.86
N PRO A 95 23.37 -6.44 -17.59
CA PRO A 95 23.82 -7.69 -16.99
C PRO A 95 25.21 -7.59 -16.33
N ASN A 96 25.98 -6.54 -16.63
CA ASN A 96 27.29 -6.30 -16.01
C ASN A 96 27.21 -5.50 -14.70
N LEU A 97 26.05 -4.95 -14.35
CA LEU A 97 25.84 -4.18 -13.13
C LEU A 97 25.03 -5.00 -12.13
N THR A 98 25.49 -5.01 -10.88
CA THR A 98 24.69 -5.55 -9.78
C THR A 98 23.51 -4.58 -9.52
N PRO A 99 22.26 -4.99 -9.77
CA PRO A 99 21.12 -4.10 -9.57
C PRO A 99 20.93 -3.83 -8.08
N THR A 100 20.57 -2.59 -7.74
CA THR A 100 20.27 -2.21 -6.35
C THR A 100 18.82 -1.80 -6.28
N TYR A 101 17.99 -2.60 -5.62
CA TYR A 101 16.56 -2.30 -5.55
C TYR A 101 16.18 -1.49 -4.32
N SER A 102 15.06 -0.79 -4.38
CA SER A 102 14.29 -0.28 -3.22
C SER A 102 12.82 -0.56 -3.44
N ILE A 103 12.06 -0.75 -2.37
CA ILE A 103 10.64 -1.08 -2.41
C ILE A 103 9.89 -0.32 -1.33
N VAL A 104 8.73 0.22 -1.67
CA VAL A 104 7.76 0.79 -0.73
C VAL A 104 6.34 0.47 -1.23
N SER A 105 5.35 0.54 -0.34
CA SER A 105 3.95 0.51 -0.75
C SER A 105 3.30 1.87 -0.60
N GLY A 106 2.20 2.05 -1.33
CA GLY A 106 1.37 3.24 -1.19
C GLY A 106 -0.06 2.98 -1.65
N ALA A 107 -0.96 3.85 -1.18
CA ALA A 107 -2.35 3.84 -1.59
C ALA A 107 -2.47 4.06 -3.10
N SER A 108 -3.46 3.40 -3.72
CA SER A 108 -3.68 3.50 -5.15
C SER A 108 -5.15 3.29 -5.52
N ALA A 109 -5.63 4.06 -6.49
CA ALA A 109 -6.98 3.96 -7.04
C ALA A 109 -6.96 3.39 -8.48
N ILE A 110 -6.09 2.40 -8.74
CA ILE A 110 -5.98 1.76 -10.05
C ILE A 110 -7.28 1.03 -10.36
N ARG A 111 -7.90 1.41 -11.47
CA ARG A 111 -9.13 0.76 -11.95
C ARG A 111 -8.81 -0.62 -12.49
N GLY A 112 -9.74 -1.56 -12.28
CA GLY A 112 -9.63 -2.89 -12.85
C GLY A 112 -9.47 -2.87 -14.38
N ARG A 113 -8.57 -3.69 -14.91
CA ARG A 113 -8.26 -3.79 -16.34
C ARG A 113 -7.99 -5.26 -16.69
N ASN A 114 -8.35 -5.67 -17.91
CA ASN A 114 -8.11 -7.04 -18.42
C ASN A 114 -8.72 -8.14 -17.52
N GLY A 115 -9.87 -7.88 -16.90
CA GLY A 115 -10.55 -8.84 -16.02
C GLY A 115 -9.95 -8.95 -14.61
N PHE A 116 -8.90 -8.20 -14.29
CA PHE A 116 -8.37 -8.10 -12.94
C PHE A 116 -9.05 -6.97 -12.16
N GLN A 117 -9.47 -7.27 -10.95
CA GLN A 117 -9.67 -6.27 -9.90
C GLN A 117 -8.34 -6.08 -9.16
N PHE A 118 -8.09 -4.89 -8.66
CA PHE A 118 -6.84 -4.56 -7.97
C PHE A 118 -7.11 -4.15 -6.52
N ALA A 119 -6.14 -4.40 -5.66
CA ALA A 119 -6.13 -3.86 -4.31
C ALA A 119 -6.12 -2.32 -4.33
N PRO A 120 -6.62 -1.64 -3.26
CA PRO A 120 -6.55 -0.19 -3.12
C PRO A 120 -5.13 0.32 -2.80
N SER A 121 -4.11 -0.45 -3.17
CA SER A 121 -2.70 -0.19 -2.90
C SER A 121 -1.85 -0.76 -4.03
N CYS A 122 -0.63 -0.23 -4.12
CA CYS A 122 0.36 -0.63 -5.11
C CYS A 122 1.74 -0.73 -4.46
N LEU A 123 2.66 -1.36 -5.19
CA LEU A 123 4.07 -1.38 -4.85
C LEU A 123 4.82 -0.43 -5.77
N TYR A 124 5.59 0.48 -5.18
CA TYR A 124 6.58 1.27 -5.91
C TYR A 124 7.94 0.62 -5.71
N ILE A 125 8.59 0.29 -6.81
CA ILE A 125 9.88 -0.38 -6.79
C ILE A 125 10.82 0.41 -7.67
N SER A 126 12.01 0.67 -7.18
CA SER A 126 13.06 1.33 -7.94
C SER A 126 14.25 0.41 -8.10
N GLU A 127 14.82 0.40 -9.30
CA GLU A 127 16.16 -0.14 -9.54
C GLU A 127 17.12 1.06 -9.63
N LEU A 128 17.90 1.24 -8.57
CA LEU A 128 18.68 2.43 -8.30
C LEU A 128 19.89 2.56 -9.23
N SER A 129 20.42 1.46 -9.76
CA SER A 129 21.55 1.51 -10.70
C SER A 129 21.10 2.10 -12.04
N SER A 130 20.00 1.61 -12.62
CA SER A 130 19.39 2.14 -13.85
C SER A 130 18.67 3.47 -13.66
N GLY A 131 18.29 3.82 -12.43
CA GLY A 131 17.59 5.07 -12.17
C GLY A 131 16.10 5.04 -12.50
N LYS A 132 15.49 3.86 -12.56
CA LYS A 132 14.10 3.67 -12.95
C LYS A 132 13.24 3.32 -11.74
N VAL A 133 12.00 3.79 -11.75
CA VAL A 133 10.96 3.44 -10.78
C VAL A 133 9.76 2.89 -11.55
N ALA A 134 9.15 1.82 -11.05
CA ALA A 134 7.92 1.25 -11.58
C ALA A 134 6.87 1.05 -10.47
N CYS A 135 5.61 1.26 -10.84
CA CYS A 135 4.44 1.00 -10.01
C CYS A 135 3.79 -0.33 -10.43
N TYR A 136 3.48 -1.17 -9.45
CA TYR A 136 2.87 -2.48 -9.64
C TYR A 136 1.52 -2.56 -8.92
N ALA A 137 0.47 -2.86 -9.68
CA ALA A 137 -0.84 -3.20 -9.12
C ALA A 137 -0.83 -4.62 -8.58
N ILE A 138 -1.53 -4.82 -7.47
CA ILE A 138 -1.73 -6.14 -6.85
C ILE A 138 -3.09 -6.66 -7.29
N PRO A 139 -3.17 -7.68 -8.16
CA PRO A 139 -4.44 -8.29 -8.52
C PRO A 139 -5.10 -8.85 -7.27
N TYR A 140 -6.35 -8.48 -7.01
CA TYR A 140 -7.06 -8.92 -5.83
C TYR A 140 -8.45 -9.40 -6.21
N ARG A 141 -8.91 -10.44 -5.51
CA ARG A 141 -10.28 -10.93 -5.52
C ARG A 141 -10.61 -11.44 -4.13
N ASN A 142 -11.89 -11.57 -3.82
CA ASN A 142 -12.31 -12.15 -2.55
C ASN A 142 -11.93 -13.64 -2.51
N PHE A 143 -10.89 -13.98 -1.75
CA PHE A 143 -10.40 -15.35 -1.63
C PHE A 143 -11.21 -16.12 -0.60
N THR A 144 -12.11 -17.00 -1.05
CA THR A 144 -12.83 -17.94 -0.17
C THR A 144 -12.06 -19.26 0.04
N ARG A 145 -11.03 -19.51 -0.80
CA ARG A 145 -10.16 -20.67 -0.74
C ARG A 145 -8.72 -20.24 -1.03
N VAL A 146 -7.76 -21.04 -0.56
CA VAL A 146 -6.35 -20.86 -0.89
C VAL A 146 -6.17 -20.97 -2.40
N GLN A 147 -5.61 -19.92 -2.99
CA GLN A 147 -5.22 -19.91 -4.38
C GLN A 147 -3.87 -20.62 -4.54
N GLN A 148 -3.89 -21.73 -5.27
CA GLN A 148 -2.72 -22.60 -5.44
C GLN A 148 -1.67 -22.02 -6.41
N SER A 149 -2.09 -21.24 -7.42
CA SER A 149 -1.17 -20.67 -8.41
C SER A 149 -0.89 -19.19 -8.11
N PRO A 150 0.40 -18.81 -7.92
CA PRO A 150 0.78 -17.42 -7.72
C PRO A 150 0.34 -16.53 -8.88
N LEU A 151 -0.18 -15.34 -8.56
CA LEU A 151 -0.59 -14.33 -9.53
C LEU A 151 0.58 -13.39 -9.83
N ALA A 152 0.77 -13.05 -11.10
CA ALA A 152 1.77 -12.06 -11.49
C ALA A 152 1.29 -10.64 -11.11
N LEU A 153 2.14 -9.87 -10.43
CA LEU A 153 1.90 -8.44 -10.25
C LEU A 153 1.86 -7.74 -11.61
N GLN A 154 0.99 -6.74 -11.74
CA GLN A 154 0.76 -6.06 -13.02
C GLN A 154 1.51 -4.73 -13.03
N PRO A 155 2.48 -4.51 -13.94
CA PRO A 155 3.11 -3.21 -14.09
C PRO A 155 2.08 -2.19 -14.60
N VAL A 156 2.07 -1.00 -14.00
CA VAL A 156 1.09 0.06 -14.27
C VAL A 156 1.73 1.22 -15.00
N ALA A 157 2.84 1.72 -14.46
CA ALA A 157 3.56 2.87 -14.97
C ALA A 157 5.01 2.81 -14.52
N SER A 158 5.90 3.47 -15.24
CA SER A 158 7.30 3.65 -14.86
C SER A 158 7.81 5.02 -15.28
N PHE A 159 8.85 5.50 -14.61
CA PHE A 159 9.56 6.71 -14.97
C PHE A 159 11.04 6.61 -14.58
N SER A 160 11.89 7.44 -15.19
CA SER A 160 13.30 7.59 -14.81
C SER A 160 13.44 8.76 -13.84
N PHE A 161 14.13 8.57 -12.72
CA PHE A 161 14.46 9.64 -11.78
C PHE A 161 15.84 10.27 -12.04
N ARG A 162 16.61 9.72 -12.99
CA ARG A 162 17.92 10.25 -13.40
C ARG A 162 17.81 11.23 -14.57
N GLU A 163 16.75 11.13 -15.36
CA GLU A 163 16.49 12.00 -16.51
C GLU A 163 15.51 13.09 -16.08
N ALA A 164 15.80 14.35 -16.43
CA ALA A 164 14.84 15.42 -16.23
C ALA A 164 13.60 15.14 -17.10
N ALA A 165 12.41 15.22 -16.51
CA ALA A 165 11.16 15.08 -17.25
C ALA A 165 11.18 16.05 -18.44
N GLN A 166 11.12 15.52 -19.66
CA GLN A 166 10.90 16.36 -20.83
C GLN A 166 9.52 17.00 -20.65
N SER A 167 9.49 18.33 -20.62
CA SER A 167 8.25 19.09 -20.62
C SER A 167 7.62 18.94 -22.00
N GLU A 168 6.49 18.22 -22.07
CA GLU A 168 5.56 18.32 -23.18
C GLU A 168 4.74 19.61 -23.08
#